data_AF-A0A2V7WHE8-F1
#
_entry.id   AF-A0A2V7WHE8-F1
#
_cell.length_a   1.000
_cell.length_b   1.000
_cell.length_c   1.000
_cell.angle_alpha   90.00
_cell.angle_beta   90.00
_cell.angle_gamma   90.00
#
_symmetry.space_group_name_H-M   'P 1'
#
loop_
_entity.id
_entity.type
_entity.pdbx_description
1 polymer ?
#
loop_
_entity_poly.entity_id
_entity_poly.type
_entity_poly.pdbx_seq_one_letter_code
_entity_poly.pdbx_strand_id
1 'polypeptide(L)'
;ISSTGLNPNKARILNKYESREPWSRELDFHYALELPVRFVRTEIDADVLNLLHLISKDYGNVYFVSNQNTSPVAYVGQDAASGKPIYREGSTTFDSSGNRTLGSLTPNRQFSVADLRSRWQARVGLRLSF
;
A
#
# COMPACT_ATOMS: atom_id res chain seq x y z
N ILE A 1 -7.11 14.82 21.49
CA ILE A 1 -7.12 13.98 20.26
C ILE A 1 -5.84 13.16 20.29
N SER A 2 -5.89 11.88 20.67
CA SER A 2 -4.71 11.01 20.79
C SER A 2 -4.37 10.39 19.43
N SER A 3 -3.52 11.04 18.62
CA SER A 3 -3.08 10.46 17.34
C SER A 3 -1.92 9.49 17.52
N THR A 4 -1.82 8.52 16.61
CA THR A 4 -0.79 7.47 16.62
C THR A 4 0.55 8.03 16.17
N GLY A 5 1.27 8.57 17.14
CA GLY A 5 2.56 9.26 16.99
C GLY A 5 2.79 10.30 18.08
N LEU A 6 1.70 10.86 18.63
CA LEU A 6 1.74 11.91 19.67
C LEU A 6 1.05 11.51 20.99
N ASN A 7 1.23 10.22 21.33
CA ASN A 7 1.92 9.81 22.57
C ASN A 7 1.15 9.74 23.93
N PRO A 8 1.59 8.82 24.83
CA PRO A 8 1.55 8.93 26.30
C PRO A 8 2.76 9.65 26.99
N ASN A 9 3.74 9.06 27.70
CA ASN A 9 4.97 8.28 27.36
C ASN A 9 6.15 8.93 26.57
N LYS A 10 6.12 10.25 26.31
CA LYS A 10 7.14 11.13 25.67
C LYS A 10 7.60 10.82 24.23
N ALA A 11 8.11 11.88 23.58
CA ALA A 11 8.95 11.77 22.38
C ALA A 11 10.22 10.97 22.73
N ARG A 12 10.39 9.83 22.05
CA ARG A 12 11.39 8.80 22.34
C ARG A 12 12.06 8.39 21.04
N ILE A 13 13.39 8.25 21.05
CA ILE A 13 14.12 7.60 19.95
C ILE A 13 13.62 6.15 19.90
N LEU A 14 13.02 5.75 18.77
CA LEU A 14 12.52 4.39 18.58
C LEU A 14 13.68 3.40 18.70
N ASN A 15 13.49 2.32 19.45
CA ASN A 15 14.50 1.28 19.58
C ASN A 15 14.64 0.52 18.25
N LYS A 16 15.79 -0.14 18.08
CA LYS A 16 16.07 -1.01 16.93
C LYS A 16 14.94 -2.05 16.81
N TYR A 17 14.32 -2.13 15.63
CA TYR A 17 13.18 -3.01 15.29
C TYR A 17 11.81 -2.68 15.93
N GLU A 18 11.61 -1.48 16.51
CA GLU A 18 10.27 -0.99 16.91
C GLU A 18 9.43 -0.52 15.72
N SER A 19 10.04 0.09 14.69
CA SER A 19 9.36 0.44 13.45
C SER A 19 9.25 -0.76 12.51
N ARG A 20 8.06 -1.02 11.96
CA ARG A 20 7.74 -2.14 11.06
C ARG A 20 6.65 -1.75 10.06
N GLU A 21 6.79 -2.18 8.82
CA GLU A 21 5.73 -2.07 7.81
C GLU A 21 4.67 -3.19 7.99
N PRO A 22 3.45 -3.03 7.47
CA PRO A 22 2.41 -4.06 7.53
C PRO A 22 2.81 -5.31 6.74
N TRP A 23 2.32 -6.48 7.17
CA TRP A 23 2.47 -7.71 6.42
C TRP A 23 1.65 -7.67 5.13
N SER A 24 2.32 -7.66 3.97
CA SER A 24 1.70 -8.03 2.70
C SER A 24 1.36 -9.52 2.67
N ARG A 25 0.40 -9.90 1.82
CA ARG A 25 0.03 -11.29 1.53
C ARG A 25 -0.31 -11.37 0.06
N GLU A 26 0.22 -12.38 -0.61
CA GLU A 26 0.06 -12.62 -2.05
C GLU A 26 -0.24 -14.10 -2.24
N LEU A 27 -0.95 -14.45 -3.30
CA LEU A 27 -1.28 -15.82 -3.67
C LEU A 27 -1.33 -15.89 -5.18
N ASP A 28 -0.49 -16.73 -5.77
CA ASP A 28 -0.42 -16.93 -7.20
C ASP A 28 -0.99 -18.30 -7.56
N PHE A 29 -1.59 -18.39 -8.74
CA PHE A 29 -2.18 -19.61 -9.28
C PHE A 29 -1.56 -19.90 -10.65
N HIS A 30 -1.11 -21.13 -10.84
CA HIS A 30 -0.60 -21.64 -12.11
C HIS A 30 -1.31 -22.97 -12.42
N TYR A 31 -1.75 -23.13 -13.66
CA TYR A 31 -2.28 -24.38 -14.18
C TYR A 31 -1.79 -24.62 -15.61
N ALA A 32 -1.23 -25.79 -15.85
CA ALA A 32 -0.82 -26.25 -17.17
C ALA A 32 -1.53 -27.56 -17.52
N LEU A 33 -2.09 -27.63 -18.73
CA LEU A 33 -2.74 -28.84 -19.26
C LEU A 33 -2.08 -29.27 -20.55
N GLU A 34 -1.48 -30.46 -20.54
CA GLU A 34 -0.98 -31.13 -21.73
C GLU A 34 -2.10 -31.94 -22.41
N LEU A 35 -2.27 -31.75 -23.71
CA LEU A 35 -3.22 -32.45 -24.56
C LEU A 35 -2.46 -33.27 -25.61
N PRO A 36 -2.38 -34.61 -25.47
CA PRO A 36 -1.68 -35.47 -26.42
C PRO A 36 -2.50 -35.66 -27.69
N VAL A 37 -2.30 -34.80 -28.69
CA VAL A 37 -2.84 -34.98 -30.05
C VAL A 37 -1.89 -35.88 -30.84
N ARG A 38 -2.43 -36.82 -31.64
CA ARG A 38 -1.66 -37.92 -32.28
C ARG A 38 -0.40 -37.54 -33.08
N PHE A 39 -0.29 -36.29 -33.52
CA PHE A 39 0.82 -35.79 -34.34
C PHE A 39 1.39 -34.45 -33.86
N VAL A 40 0.88 -33.90 -32.73
CA VAL A 40 1.27 -32.58 -32.20
C VAL A 40 1.12 -32.62 -30.67
N ARG A 41 2.16 -32.25 -29.93
CA ARG A 41 2.06 -32.07 -28.48
C ARG A 41 1.61 -30.63 -28.20
N THR A 42 0.38 -30.50 -27.68
CA THR A 42 -0.26 -29.23 -27.34
C THR A 42 -0.26 -29.05 -25.83
N GLU A 43 0.10 -27.85 -25.36
CA GLU A 43 0.13 -27.48 -23.94
C GLU A 43 -0.59 -26.13 -23.79
N ILE A 44 -1.44 -26.00 -22.77
CA ILE A 44 -2.20 -24.78 -22.45
C ILE A 44 -1.78 -24.32 -21.06
N ASP A 45 -1.19 -23.14 -20.95
CA ASP A 45 -0.80 -22.50 -19.69
C ASP A 45 -1.81 -21.42 -19.26
N ALA A 46 -2.10 -21.35 -17.96
CA ALA A 46 -2.90 -20.31 -17.33
C ALA A 46 -2.25 -19.87 -16.02
N ASP A 47 -1.81 -18.62 -15.98
CA ASP A 47 -1.21 -17.96 -14.81
C ASP A 47 -2.14 -16.85 -14.29
N VAL A 48 -2.30 -16.75 -12.97
CA VAL A 48 -2.94 -15.62 -12.29
C VAL A 48 -2.10 -15.21 -11.08
N LEU A 49 -1.40 -14.09 -11.20
CA LEU A 49 -0.66 -13.46 -10.12
C LEU A 49 -1.58 -12.62 -9.23
N ASN A 50 -1.32 -12.62 -7.92
CA ASN A 50 -2.08 -11.93 -6.89
C ASN A 50 -3.60 -12.17 -6.97
N LEU A 51 -3.98 -13.45 -6.95
CA LEU A 51 -5.36 -13.96 -6.92
C LEU A 51 -6.18 -13.38 -5.75
N LEU A 52 -5.53 -13.02 -4.63
CA LEU A 52 -6.21 -12.38 -3.51
C LEU A 52 -6.86 -11.04 -3.93
N HIS A 53 -6.14 -10.22 -4.69
CA HIS A 53 -6.65 -8.93 -5.16
C HIS A 53 -7.69 -9.06 -6.28
N LEU A 54 -7.69 -10.17 -7.03
CA LEU A 54 -8.77 -10.51 -7.96
C LEU A 54 -10.07 -10.84 -7.20
N ILE A 55 -9.99 -11.57 -6.09
CA ILE A 55 -11.15 -11.97 -5.27
C ILE A 55 -11.70 -10.78 -4.47
N SER A 56 -10.84 -9.96 -3.86
CA SER A 56 -11.25 -8.67 -3.27
C SER A 56 -10.08 -7.70 -3.18
N LYS A 57 -10.36 -6.44 -3.54
CA LYS A 57 -9.42 -5.32 -3.59
C LYS A 57 -8.82 -4.92 -2.24
N ASP A 58 -9.36 -5.43 -1.13
CA ASP A 58 -8.82 -5.20 0.22
C ASP A 58 -7.69 -6.18 0.56
N TYR A 59 -7.69 -7.37 -0.04
CA TYR A 59 -6.62 -8.36 0.06
C TYR A 59 -5.62 -8.19 -1.11
N GLY A 60 -4.45 -8.84 -1.02
CA GLY A 60 -3.39 -8.68 -2.02
C GLY A 60 -2.67 -7.32 -2.02
N ASN A 61 -3.07 -6.37 -1.15
CA ASN A 61 -2.46 -5.05 -1.08
C ASN A 61 -1.02 -5.09 -0.54
N VAL A 62 -0.11 -4.48 -1.29
CA VAL A 62 1.29 -4.29 -0.90
C VAL A 62 1.45 -2.88 -0.34
N TYR A 63 1.73 -2.78 0.97
CA TYR A 63 1.94 -1.50 1.65
C TYR A 63 3.42 -1.08 1.60
N PHE A 64 3.69 0.22 1.55
CA PHE A 64 5.04 0.79 1.63
C PHE A 64 5.04 2.17 2.29
N VAL A 65 6.16 2.56 2.92
CA VAL A 65 6.43 3.95 3.31
C VAL A 65 7.19 4.67 2.19
N SER A 66 6.57 5.70 1.59
CA SER A 66 7.21 6.51 0.55
C SER A 66 8.49 7.16 1.07
N ASN A 67 9.58 7.04 0.30
CA ASN A 67 10.94 7.50 0.65
C ASN A 67 11.43 7.06 2.05
N GLN A 68 10.87 5.98 2.62
CA GLN A 68 11.11 5.49 3.98
C GLN A 68 10.91 6.55 5.09
N ASN A 69 10.20 7.65 4.81
CA ASN A 69 10.13 8.81 5.70
C ASN A 69 8.70 9.39 5.80
N THR A 70 8.06 9.15 6.94
CA THR A 70 6.79 9.81 7.30
C THR A 70 7.08 11.17 7.91
N SER A 71 6.90 12.26 7.14
CA SER A 71 7.00 13.60 7.72
C SER A 71 5.91 13.82 8.78
N PRO A 72 6.26 14.16 10.04
CA PRO A 72 5.29 14.44 11.09
C PRO A 72 4.68 15.84 10.98
N VAL A 73 5.25 16.69 10.13
CA VAL A 73 4.86 18.10 9.94
C VAL A 73 4.79 18.40 8.44
N ALA A 74 3.74 19.11 8.04
CA ALA A 74 3.56 19.61 6.67
C ALA A 74 3.60 21.14 6.65
N TYR A 75 4.20 21.71 5.61
CA TYR A 75 4.02 23.12 5.27
C TYR A 75 2.62 23.31 4.68
N VAL A 76 1.86 24.29 5.20
CA VAL A 76 0.46 24.52 4.80
C VAL A 76 0.21 25.92 4.21
N GLY A 77 1.24 26.76 4.08
CA GLY A 77 1.17 28.09 3.46
C GLY A 77 1.97 29.14 4.26
N GLN A 78 1.92 30.40 3.82
CA GLN A 78 2.41 31.53 4.62
C GLN A 78 1.24 32.22 5.33
N ASP A 79 1.51 32.71 6.54
CA ASP A 79 0.59 33.60 7.24
C ASP A 79 0.58 34.98 6.54
N ALA A 80 -0.61 35.43 6.14
CA ALA A 80 -0.80 36.71 5.46
C ALA A 80 -0.50 37.92 6.36
N ALA A 81 -0.53 37.77 7.68
CA ALA A 81 -0.26 38.88 8.61
C ALA A 81 1.24 39.05 8.94
N SER A 82 1.99 37.96 9.12
CA SER A 82 3.41 37.99 9.51
C SER A 82 4.40 37.54 8.43
N GLY A 83 3.93 37.04 7.28
CA GLY A 83 4.76 36.50 6.19
C GLY A 83 5.48 35.19 6.52
N LYS A 84 5.27 34.64 7.72
CA LYS A 84 5.99 33.46 8.22
C LYS A 84 5.41 32.16 7.62
N PRO A 85 6.23 31.13 7.38
CA PRO A 85 5.74 29.83 6.97
C PRO A 85 4.94 29.17 8.10
N ILE A 86 3.71 28.76 7.79
CA ILE A 86 2.85 27.97 8.68
C ILE A 86 3.19 26.50 8.48
N TYR A 87 3.59 25.86 9.56
CA TYR A 87 3.79 24.43 9.66
C TYR A 87 2.69 23.83 10.54
N ARG A 88 2.09 22.72 10.10
CA ARG A 88 1.06 21.99 10.85
C ARG A 88 1.48 20.55 11.04
N GLU A 89 1.22 20.01 12.21
CA GLU A 89 1.35 18.60 12.51
C GLU A 89 0.48 17.76 11.56
N GLY A 90 0.99 16.60 11.12
CA GLY A 90 0.27 15.65 10.28
C GLY A 90 -0.86 14.91 11.01
N SER A 91 -1.48 15.49 12.03
CA SER A 91 -2.51 14.83 12.84
C SER A 91 -3.85 14.68 12.10
N THR A 92 -4.79 13.95 12.71
CA THR A 92 -6.21 14.10 12.38
C THR A 92 -6.67 15.49 12.81
N THR A 93 -7.19 16.26 11.86
CA THR A 93 -7.68 17.64 12.08
C THR A 93 -9.12 17.77 11.60
N PHE A 94 -9.78 18.85 12.01
CA PHE A 94 -11.14 19.19 11.58
C PHE A 94 -11.12 20.54 10.85
N ASP A 95 -11.99 20.71 9.86
CA ASP A 95 -12.26 22.02 9.25
C ASP A 95 -13.34 22.79 10.04
N SER A 96 -13.63 24.02 9.64
CA SER A 96 -14.68 24.87 10.24
C SER A 96 -16.10 24.36 10.01
N SER A 97 -16.28 23.36 9.15
CA SER A 97 -17.55 22.71 8.82
C SER A 97 -17.73 21.36 9.53
N GLY A 98 -16.74 20.93 10.34
CA GLY A 98 -16.74 19.67 11.07
C GLY A 98 -16.23 18.46 10.29
N ASN A 99 -15.80 18.61 9.03
CA ASN A 99 -15.21 17.51 8.25
C ASN A 99 -13.86 17.11 8.83
N ARG A 100 -13.54 15.80 8.77
CA ARG A 100 -12.32 15.24 9.35
C ARG A 100 -11.24 15.00 8.29
N THR A 101 -10.16 15.79 8.34
CA THR A 101 -8.98 15.62 7.50
C THR A 101 -7.95 14.74 8.20
N LEU A 102 -7.65 13.57 7.61
CA LEU A 102 -6.75 12.56 8.18
C LEU A 102 -5.31 12.77 7.68
N GLY A 103 -4.44 13.40 8.48
CA GLY A 103 -3.02 13.54 8.17
C GLY A 103 -2.20 12.25 8.41
N SER A 104 -0.90 12.31 8.06
CA SER A 104 0.06 11.19 8.12
C SER A 104 0.21 10.52 9.50
N LEU A 105 0.05 11.27 10.61
CA LEU A 105 0.09 10.79 12.00
C LEU A 105 -1.25 10.19 12.47
N THR A 106 -2.19 9.96 11.55
CA THR A 106 -3.38 9.14 11.80
C THR A 106 -3.01 7.66 11.73
N PRO A 107 -3.48 6.79 12.64
CA PRO A 107 -3.26 5.34 12.53
C PRO A 107 -3.65 4.81 11.15
N ASN A 108 -2.85 3.89 10.63
CA ASN A 108 -3.00 3.26 9.32
C ASN A 108 -3.01 4.22 8.10
N ARG A 109 -2.64 5.51 8.28
CA ARG A 109 -2.41 6.47 7.17
C ARG A 109 -0.93 6.81 6.94
N GLN A 110 -0.03 6.11 7.63
CA GLN A 110 1.42 6.22 7.46
C GLN A 110 1.94 5.42 6.24
N PHE A 111 1.13 4.51 5.70
CA PHE A 111 1.49 3.61 4.62
C PHE A 111 0.71 3.94 3.35
N SER A 112 1.39 3.94 2.21
CA SER A 112 0.79 4.00 0.87
C SER A 112 0.59 2.58 0.33
N VAL A 113 -0.39 2.39 -0.55
CA VAL A 113 -0.56 1.13 -1.30
C VAL A 113 0.22 1.22 -2.60
N ALA A 114 1.08 0.23 -2.87
CA ALA A 114 1.81 0.09 -4.11
C ALA A 114 0.88 -0.48 -5.19
N ASP A 115 0.04 0.38 -5.77
CA ASP A 115 -0.98 0.05 -6.78
C ASP A 115 -0.45 -0.91 -7.87
N LEU A 116 0.67 -0.57 -8.53
CA LEU A 116 1.27 -1.41 -9.58
C LEU A 116 1.68 -2.83 -9.12
N ARG A 117 1.96 -3.04 -7.84
CA ARG A 117 2.28 -4.36 -7.25
C ARG A 117 1.08 -5.06 -6.61
N SER A 118 0.01 -4.31 -6.32
CA SER A 118 -1.19 -4.85 -5.68
C SER A 118 -2.19 -5.40 -6.70
N ARG A 119 -2.10 -4.96 -7.96
CA ARG A 119 -2.96 -5.44 -9.07
C ARG A 119 -2.71 -6.91 -9.38
N TRP A 120 -3.81 -7.66 -9.50
CA TRP A 120 -3.79 -8.97 -10.13
C TRP A 120 -3.36 -8.88 -11.60
N GLN A 121 -2.72 -9.93 -12.10
CA GLN A 121 -2.33 -10.05 -13.51
C GLN A 121 -2.62 -11.47 -13.96
N ALA A 122 -3.25 -11.65 -15.12
CA ALA A 122 -3.50 -12.98 -15.68
C ALA A 122 -2.88 -13.12 -17.07
N ARG A 123 -2.41 -14.32 -17.37
CA ARG A 123 -1.92 -14.74 -18.68
C ARG A 123 -2.56 -16.08 -19.02
N VAL A 124 -2.91 -16.24 -20.30
CA VAL A 124 -3.16 -17.55 -20.90
C VAL A 124 -2.19 -17.70 -22.06
N GLY A 125 -1.57 -18.87 -22.16
CA GLY A 125 -0.69 -19.24 -23.26
C GLY A 125 -1.09 -20.57 -23.89
N LEU A 126 -0.54 -20.80 -25.08
CA LEU A 126 -0.73 -22.03 -25.83
C LEU A 126 0.58 -22.34 -26.55
N ARG A 127 1.09 -23.55 -26.32
CA ARG A 127 2.30 -24.07 -26.92
C ARG A 127 1.96 -25.24 -27.83
N LEU A 128 2.57 -25.23 -29.02
CA LEU A 128 2.53 -26.33 -29.98
C LEU A 128 3.96 -26.85 -30.18
N SER A 129 4.09 -28.17 -30.26
CA SER A 129 5.36 -28.85 -30.58
C SER A 129 5.10 -30.00 -31.55
N PHE A 130 6.00 -30.13 -32.53
CA PHE A 130 5.97 -31.06 -33.65
C PHE A 130 7.25 -31.90 -33.69
#